data_AF-W1S5I9-F1
#
_entry.id   AF-W1S5I9-F1
#
_cell.length_a   1.000
_cell.length_b   1.000
_cell.length_c   1.000
_cell.angle_alpha   90.00
_cell.angle_beta   90.00
_cell.angle_gamma   90.00
#
_symmetry.space_group_name_H-M   'P 1'
#
loop_
_entity.id
_entity.type
_entity.pdbx_description
1 polymer ?
#
loop_
_entity_poly.entity_id
_entity_poly.type
_entity_poly.pdbx_seq_one_letter_code
_entity_poly.pdbx_strand_id
1 'polypeptide(L)'
;TNPTRLTENMGPCEAECPERILDLLTPTEHRHAIDWRERCRANLALRGRKLAQGDRIRLDQPVTFTDGHVAQEFVVCKRSRSLMLRDPDNGCFYRISRLMERAWSIVPVTKIHKTVFA
;
A
#
# COMPACT_ATOMS: atom_id res chain seq x y z
N THR A 1 -25.65 8.96 17.02
CA THR A 1 -25.72 8.43 15.65
C THR A 1 -24.59 9.03 14.84
N ASN A 2 -23.50 8.29 14.62
CA ASN A 2 -22.38 8.80 13.83
C ASN A 2 -22.65 8.45 12.37
N PRO A 3 -22.94 9.42 11.49
CA PRO A 3 -23.17 9.12 10.08
C PRO A 3 -21.88 8.55 9.50
N THR A 4 -21.94 7.34 8.96
CA THR A 4 -20.91 6.81 8.07
C THR A 4 -20.79 7.76 6.89
N ARG A 5 -19.90 8.76 6.99
CA ARG A 5 -19.45 9.56 5.86
C ARG A 5 -18.89 8.58 4.84
N LEU A 6 -19.57 8.47 3.70
CA LEU A 6 -18.99 7.90 2.48
C LEU A 6 -17.75 8.73 2.17
N THR A 7 -16.56 8.18 2.45
CA THR A 7 -15.31 8.85 2.11
C THR A 7 -15.15 8.81 0.59
N GLU A 8 -14.83 9.95 -0.04
CA GLU A 8 -14.57 10.10 -1.49
C GLU A 8 -13.47 9.16 -2.05
N ASN A 9 -12.86 8.35 -1.19
CA ASN A 9 -11.91 7.30 -1.53
C ASN A 9 -12.53 6.03 -2.13
N MET A 10 -13.86 5.99 -2.32
CA MET A 10 -14.59 4.92 -3.00
C MET A 10 -14.61 5.19 -4.51
N GLY A 11 -13.45 5.14 -5.15
CA GLY A 11 -13.33 5.24 -6.61
C GLY A 11 -13.95 4.04 -7.33
N PRO A 12 -14.37 4.18 -8.61
CA PRO A 12 -14.99 3.09 -9.37
C PRO A 12 -14.09 1.85 -9.42
N CYS A 13 -14.73 0.67 -9.33
CA CYS A 13 -14.13 -0.66 -9.29
C CYS A 13 -13.59 -1.11 -10.68
N GLU A 14 -13.17 -0.17 -11.53
CA GLU A 14 -13.02 -0.39 -12.97
C GLU A 14 -11.91 -1.39 -13.31
N ALA A 15 -10.93 -1.57 -12.42
CA ALA A 15 -9.76 -2.42 -12.63
C ALA A 15 -9.55 -3.48 -11.52
N GLU A 16 -10.62 -4.04 -10.95
CA GLU A 16 -10.53 -5.06 -9.88
C GLU A 16 -10.79 -6.50 -10.35
N CYS A 17 -10.73 -6.76 -11.66
CA CYS A 17 -10.94 -8.12 -12.19
C CYS A 17 -9.91 -9.11 -11.60
N PRO A 18 -10.36 -10.25 -11.02
CA PRO A 18 -9.45 -11.27 -10.50
C PRO A 18 -8.61 -11.94 -11.61
N GLU A 19 -7.39 -12.37 -11.25
CA GLU A 19 -6.45 -13.02 -12.18
C GLU A 19 -7.09 -14.22 -12.91
N ARG A 20 -7.76 -15.11 -12.18
CA ARG A 20 -8.44 -16.28 -12.76
C ARG A 20 -9.44 -15.92 -13.85
N ILE A 21 -10.13 -14.79 -13.73
CA ILE A 21 -11.08 -14.36 -14.77
C ILE A 21 -10.33 -13.84 -15.98
N LEU A 22 -9.27 -13.05 -15.79
CA LEU A 22 -8.41 -12.58 -16.88
C LEU A 22 -7.80 -13.74 -17.68
N ASP A 23 -7.43 -14.83 -17.01
CA ASP A 23 -6.85 -16.03 -17.64
C ASP A 23 -7.86 -16.82 -18.49
N LEU A 24 -9.16 -16.70 -18.21
CA LEU A 24 -10.23 -17.36 -18.98
C LEU A 24 -10.62 -16.59 -20.24
N LEU A 25 -10.19 -15.34 -20.39
CA LEU A 25 -10.57 -14.51 -21.52
C LEU A 25 -9.76 -14.90 -22.76
N THR A 26 -10.45 -15.14 -23.87
CA THR A 26 -9.80 -15.37 -25.16
C THR A 26 -9.06 -14.12 -25.64
N PRO A 27 -8.01 -14.28 -26.49
CA PRO A 27 -7.38 -13.17 -27.18
C PRO A 27 -8.42 -12.31 -27.92
N THR A 28 -8.20 -11.01 -27.99
CA THR A 28 -9.08 -10.05 -28.65
C THR A 28 -8.26 -8.90 -29.23
N GLU A 29 -8.71 -8.35 -30.36
CA GLU A 29 -8.11 -7.16 -30.99
C GLU A 29 -8.79 -5.85 -30.54
N HIS A 30 -9.84 -5.95 -29.71
CA HIS A 30 -10.53 -4.78 -29.18
C HIS A 30 -9.63 -4.04 -28.20
N ARG A 31 -9.05 -2.92 -28.65
CA ARG A 31 -8.11 -2.09 -27.88
C ARG A 31 -8.60 -1.76 -26.47
N HIS A 32 -9.86 -1.34 -26.31
CA HIS A 32 -10.41 -1.06 -24.99
C HIS A 32 -10.38 -2.27 -24.03
N ALA A 33 -10.64 -3.47 -24.54
CA ALA A 33 -10.59 -4.69 -23.75
C ALA A 33 -9.14 -5.05 -23.36
N ILE A 34 -8.17 -4.80 -24.24
CA ILE A 34 -6.74 -4.96 -23.96
C ILE A 34 -6.33 -3.98 -22.84
N ASP A 35 -6.60 -2.69 -23.03
CA ASP A 35 -6.25 -1.63 -22.07
C ASP A 35 -6.86 -1.91 -20.69
N TRP A 36 -8.10 -2.39 -20.64
CA TRP A 36 -8.76 -2.80 -19.39
C TRP A 36 -8.07 -3.99 -18.70
N ARG A 37 -7.70 -5.03 -19.45
CA ARG A 37 -6.98 -6.21 -18.91
C ARG A 37 -5.62 -5.80 -18.35
N GLU A 38 -4.90 -4.92 -19.04
CA GLU A 38 -3.62 -4.38 -18.58
C GLU A 38 -3.76 -3.62 -17.26
N ARG A 39 -4.76 -2.73 -17.15
CA ARG A 39 -5.07 -2.04 -15.88
C ARG A 39 -5.37 -3.01 -14.75
N CYS A 40 -6.15 -4.07 -15.01
CA CYS A 40 -6.44 -5.09 -14.00
C CYS A 40 -5.16 -5.84 -13.56
N ARG A 41 -4.30 -6.24 -14.50
CA ARG A 41 -3.00 -6.89 -14.19
C ARG A 41 -2.09 -5.98 -13.37
N ALA A 42 -2.01 -4.70 -13.73
CA ALA A 42 -1.23 -3.72 -12.97
C ALA A 42 -1.74 -3.58 -11.53
N ASN A 43 -3.06 -3.51 -11.33
CA ASN A 43 -3.65 -3.45 -10.01
C ASN A 43 -3.40 -4.74 -9.19
N LEU A 44 -3.49 -5.91 -9.82
CA LEU A 44 -3.15 -7.19 -9.18
C LEU A 44 -1.69 -7.22 -8.72
N ALA A 45 -0.75 -6.73 -9.55
CA ALA A 45 0.66 -6.65 -9.19
C ALA A 45 0.89 -5.72 -7.98
N LEU A 46 0.22 -4.56 -7.96
CA LEU A 46 0.27 -3.61 -6.84
C LEU A 46 -0.24 -4.26 -5.54
N ARG A 47 -1.42 -4.90 -5.59
CA ARG A 47 -2.05 -5.58 -4.44
C ARG A 47 -1.32 -6.84 -3.99
N GLY A 48 -0.56 -7.47 -4.88
CA GLY A 48 0.28 -8.63 -4.60
C GLY A 48 1.58 -8.31 -3.86
N ARG A 49 1.95 -7.02 -3.75
CA ARG A 49 3.10 -6.58 -2.95
C ARG A 49 2.96 -7.03 -1.50
N LYS A 50 4.07 -7.47 -0.91
CA LYS A 50 4.12 -7.97 0.46
C LYS A 50 4.94 -7.04 1.34
N LEU A 51 4.44 -6.79 2.54
CA LEU A 51 5.17 -6.12 3.61
C LEU A 51 5.26 -7.08 4.80
N ALA A 52 6.44 -7.18 5.40
CA ALA A 52 6.69 -7.94 6.62
C ALA A 52 6.50 -7.06 7.85
N GLN A 53 6.31 -7.71 9.01
CA GLN A 53 6.29 -6.98 10.27
C GLN A 53 7.70 -6.45 10.56
N GLY A 54 7.79 -5.17 10.92
CA GLY A 54 9.05 -4.49 11.19
C GLY A 54 9.70 -3.81 9.99
N ASP A 55 9.19 -4.02 8.77
CA ASP A 55 9.68 -3.30 7.59
C ASP A 55 9.52 -1.79 7.79
N ARG A 56 10.57 -1.03 7.50
CA ARG A 56 10.48 0.42 7.40
C ARG A 56 10.19 0.79 5.95
N ILE A 57 9.10 1.50 5.73
CA ILE A 57 8.69 1.96 4.41
C ILE A 57 8.75 3.48 4.35
N ARG A 58 9.08 4.02 3.18
CA ARG A 58 8.99 5.44 2.86
C ARG A 58 8.06 5.62 1.67
N LEU A 59 7.06 6.48 1.82
CA LEU A 59 6.18 6.89 0.72
C LEU A 59 6.91 7.89 -0.16
N ASP A 60 6.60 7.91 -1.45
CA ASP A 60 7.16 8.91 -2.37
C ASP A 60 6.72 10.34 -1.98
N GLN A 61 5.46 10.50 -1.60
CA GLN A 61 4.87 11.75 -1.13
C GLN A 61 4.48 11.66 0.35
N PRO A 62 4.66 12.74 1.13
CA PRO A 62 4.21 12.79 2.52
C PRO A 62 2.67 12.67 2.59
N VAL A 63 2.18 12.07 3.68
CA VAL A 63 0.75 11.92 3.94
C VAL A 63 0.37 12.74 5.15
N THR A 64 -0.67 13.55 4.99
CA THR A 64 -1.32 14.28 6.09
C THR A 64 -2.47 13.46 6.66
N PHE A 65 -2.46 13.27 7.98
CA PHE A 65 -3.50 12.57 8.72
C PHE A 65 -4.51 13.54 9.33
N THR A 66 -5.63 13.00 9.81
CA THR A 66 -6.76 13.78 10.35
C THR A 66 -6.39 14.57 11.62
N ASP A 67 -5.37 14.13 12.36
CA ASP A 67 -4.79 14.82 13.51
C ASP A 67 -3.84 15.97 13.12
N GLY A 68 -3.67 16.24 11.82
CA GLY A 68 -2.74 17.24 11.29
C GLY A 68 -1.30 16.74 11.18
N HIS A 69 -1.02 15.50 11.57
CA HIS A 69 0.31 14.92 11.49
C HIS A 69 0.71 14.68 10.03
N VAL A 70 1.94 15.05 9.67
CA VAL A 70 2.49 14.86 8.31
C VAL A 70 3.71 13.97 8.42
N ALA A 71 3.65 12.80 7.79
CA ALA A 71 4.74 11.85 7.81
C ALA A 71 4.91 11.15 6.46
N GLN A 72 6.15 10.72 6.20
CA GLN A 72 6.54 10.03 4.97
C GLN A 72 7.09 8.62 5.25
N GLU A 73 7.63 8.39 6.45
CA GLU A 73 8.24 7.13 6.83
C GLU A 73 7.45 6.43 7.93
N PHE A 74 7.33 5.11 7.82
CA PHE A 74 6.57 4.31 8.76
C PHE A 74 7.20 2.94 8.97
N VAL A 75 6.98 2.37 10.14
CA VAL A 75 7.32 0.98 10.47
C VAL A 75 6.06 0.11 10.39
N VAL A 76 6.12 -0.96 9.62
CA VAL A 76 4.99 -1.88 9.43
C VAL A 76 4.75 -2.68 10.71
N CYS A 77 3.57 -2.53 11.28
CA CYS A 77 3.09 -3.27 12.45
C CYS A 77 1.84 -4.06 12.07
N LYS A 78 1.95 -5.38 11.99
CA LYS A 78 0.78 -6.25 11.78
C LYS A 78 0.10 -6.49 13.12
N ARG A 79 -1.19 -6.15 13.23
CA ARG A 79 -2.02 -6.47 14.38
C ARG A 79 -3.14 -7.40 13.92
N SER A 80 -3.03 -8.69 14.23
CA SER A 80 -3.93 -9.73 13.71
C SER A 80 -4.00 -9.66 12.18
N ARG A 81 -5.19 -9.47 11.60
CA ARG A 81 -5.41 -9.34 10.15
C ARG A 81 -5.22 -7.93 9.60
N SER A 82 -4.99 -6.92 10.45
CA SER A 82 -4.89 -5.53 10.04
C SER A 82 -3.42 -5.10 9.92
N LEU A 83 -3.07 -4.51 8.78
CA LEU A 83 -1.81 -3.80 8.60
C LEU A 83 -1.94 -2.40 9.20
N MET A 84 -1.12 -2.11 10.21
CA MET A 84 -0.94 -0.76 10.77
C MET A 84 0.46 -0.25 10.47
N LEU A 85 0.60 1.06 10.44
CA LEU A 85 1.85 1.76 10.27
C LEU A 85 2.14 2.51 11.56
N ARG A 86 3.32 2.29 12.14
CA ARG A 86 3.79 3.05 13.29
C ARG A 86 4.70 4.15 12.80
N ASP A 87 4.45 5.35 13.23
CA ASP A 87 5.37 6.46 12.99
C ASP A 87 6.62 6.32 13.88
N PRO A 88 7.83 6.45 13.33
CA PRO A 88 9.08 6.28 14.09
C PRO A 88 9.35 7.42 15.08
N ASP A 89 8.83 8.62 14.83
CA ASP A 89 9.15 9.84 15.58
C ASP A 89 8.22 10.00 16.80
N ASN A 90 6.91 9.88 16.60
CA ASN A 90 5.93 10.06 17.68
C ASN A 90 5.40 8.72 18.25
N GLY A 91 5.65 7.60 17.57
CA GLY A 91 5.20 6.27 17.99
C GLY A 91 3.71 5.99 17.79
N CYS A 92 2.94 6.92 17.24
CA CYS A 92 1.52 6.76 16.95
C CYS A 92 1.27 5.74 15.84
N PHE A 93 0.06 5.19 15.83
CA PHE A 93 -0.36 4.22 14.83
C PHE A 93 -1.33 4.83 13.83
N TYR A 94 -1.03 4.64 12.55
CA TYR A 94 -1.77 5.16 11.43
C TYR A 94 -2.21 4.02 10.50
N ARG A 95 -3.29 4.26 9.75
CA ARG A 95 -3.73 3.41 8.65
C ARG A 95 -3.76 4.26 7.38
N ILE A 96 -3.15 3.74 6.32
CA ILE A 96 -3.19 4.38 5.01
C ILE A 96 -4.03 3.49 4.09
N SER A 97 -5.16 4.02 3.64
CA SER A 97 -6.03 3.36 2.68
C SER A 97 -5.29 3.08 1.38
N ARG A 98 -5.52 1.89 0.82
CA ARG A 98 -4.91 1.44 -0.45
C ARG A 98 -3.37 1.59 -0.44
N LEU A 99 -2.72 1.31 0.70
CA LEU A 99 -1.26 1.41 0.84
C LEU A 99 -0.53 0.61 -0.25
N MET A 100 -1.04 -0.57 -0.58
CA MET A 100 -0.48 -1.42 -1.65
C MET A 100 -0.70 -0.88 -3.06
N GLU A 101 -1.41 0.22 -3.25
CA GLU A 101 -1.51 0.94 -4.54
C GLU A 101 -0.61 2.18 -4.57
N ARG A 102 -0.06 2.62 -3.42
CA ARG A 102 0.80 3.82 -3.34
C ARG A 102 2.25 3.53 -3.70
N ALA A 103 2.96 4.56 -4.19
CA ALA A 103 4.40 4.50 -4.37
C ALA A 103 5.10 4.51 -3.00
N TRP A 104 5.73 3.40 -2.64
CA TRP A 104 6.56 3.27 -1.45
C TRP A 104 7.77 2.40 -1.74
N SER A 105 8.85 2.63 -1.00
CA SER A 105 10.08 1.84 -1.02
C SER A 105 10.40 1.36 0.40
N ILE A 106 11.11 0.23 0.51
CA ILE A 106 11.62 -0.26 1.80
C ILE A 106 12.90 0.51 2.10
N VAL A 107 12.96 1.16 3.27
CA VAL A 107 14.16 1.83 3.75
C VAL A 107 15.07 0.77 4.38
N PRO A 108 16.29 0.58 3.86
CA PRO A 108 17.23 -0.37 4.46
C PRO A 108 17.63 0.15 5.84
N VAL A 109 17.33 -0.63 6.88
CA VAL A 109 17.83 -0.34 8.23
C VAL A 109 19.30 -0.77 8.26
N THR A 110 20.21 0.20 8.22
CA THR A 110 21.63 -0.05 8.44
C THR A 110 21.81 -0.51 9.88
N LYS A 111 21.89 -1.83 10.10
CA LYS A 111 22.35 -2.36 11.38
C LYS A 111 23.83 -2.03 11.49
N ILE A 112 24.15 -0.94 12.20
CA ILE A 112 25.53 -0.65 12.56
C ILE A 112 25.94 -1.72 13.58
N HIS A 113 26.73 -2.70 13.14
CA HIS A 113 27.43 -3.58 14.07
C HIS A 113 28.39 -2.70 14.86
N LYS A 114 28.26 -2.68 16.19
CA LYS A 114 29.27 -2.05 17.06
C LYS A 114 30.57 -2.82 16.85
N THR A 115 31.47 -2.30 16.03
CA THR A 115 32.85 -2.78 15.98
C THR A 115 33.47 -2.45 17.33
N VAL A 116 33.64 -3.46 18.16
CA VAL A 116 34.40 -3.34 19.40
C VAL A 116 35.86 -3.24 18.97
N PHE A 117 36.45 -2.06 19.08
CA PHE A 117 37.91 -1.92 19.03
C PHE A 117 38.44 -2.49 20.35
N ALA A 118 39.11 -3.63 20.29
CA ALA A 118 39.83 -4.25 21.40
C ALA A 118 41.28 -3.77 21.42
#